data_AF-R0HQF5-F1
#
_entry.id   AF-R0HQF5-F1
#
_cell.length_a   1.000
_cell.length_b   1.000
_cell.length_c   1.000
_cell.angle_alpha   90.00
_cell.angle_beta   90.00
_cell.angle_gamma   90.00
#
_symmetry.space_group_name_H-M   'P 1'
#
loop_
_entity.id
_entity.type
_entity.pdbx_description
1 polymer ?
#
loop_
_entity_poly.entity_id
_entity_poly.type
_entity_poly.pdbx_seq_one_letter_code
_entity_poly.pdbx_strand_id
1 'polypeptide(L)'
;YRRDENQLYIFADDCVPRWLTASHHVDFDTMAGADKFGNVYFVRLPQDVSEEIEEDPTGGKIKWEQGKLNGAPNKVDEIVQFHVGDVVTCMQKASMIPGGSESLMYGTVMGSIGALHAFTSRDDVDFFSHLEMHMRQEYPPLCGRDHMAYRSAYFPVKDVIDGDLCEQFPTLPMDLQRKIADELDRTPAEILKKLEDARNKII
;
A
#
# COMPACT_ATOMS: atom_id res chain seq x y z
N TYR A 1 17.68 -8.09 18.24
CA TYR A 1 18.70 -9.05 18.72
C TYR A 1 19.61 -8.34 19.70
N ARG A 2 19.79 -8.88 20.90
CA ARG A 2 20.71 -8.34 21.90
C ARG A 2 22.03 -9.10 21.87
N ARG A 3 23.10 -8.41 21.48
CA ARG A 3 24.41 -9.01 21.18
C ARG A 3 25.17 -9.45 22.43
N ASP A 4 25.04 -8.68 23.51
CA ASP A 4 25.67 -8.91 24.81
C ASP A 4 25.12 -10.15 25.52
N GLU A 5 23.80 -10.36 25.43
CA GLU A 5 23.12 -11.51 26.02
C GLU A 5 23.00 -12.70 25.05
N ASN A 6 23.29 -12.49 23.75
CA ASN A 6 23.04 -13.43 22.66
C ASN A 6 21.58 -13.93 22.65
N GLN A 7 20.63 -13.00 22.76
CA GLN A 7 19.20 -13.30 22.89
C GLN A 7 18.33 -12.59 21.86
N LEU A 8 17.26 -13.27 21.43
CA LEU A 8 16.21 -12.73 20.57
C LEU A 8 14.99 -12.42 21.43
N TYR A 9 14.47 -11.20 21.28
CA TYR A 9 13.30 -10.71 22.00
C TYR A 9 12.23 -10.31 20.98
N ILE A 10 11.00 -10.75 21.23
CA ILE A 10 9.83 -10.31 20.47
C ILE A 10 9.23 -9.15 21.25
N PHE A 11 9.25 -7.95 20.66
CA PHE A 11 8.75 -6.74 21.30
C PHE A 11 7.48 -6.19 20.64
N ALA A 12 7.23 -6.56 19.38
CA ALA A 12 6.04 -6.18 18.63
C ALA A 12 5.53 -7.33 17.76
N ASP A 13 4.22 -7.36 17.54
CA ASP A 13 3.51 -8.26 16.64
C ASP A 13 2.25 -7.59 16.04
N ASP A 14 1.63 -8.24 15.05
CA ASP A 14 0.38 -7.78 14.43
C ASP A 14 -0.85 -8.26 15.24
N CYS A 15 -1.94 -7.50 15.17
CA CYS A 15 -3.22 -7.85 15.81
C CYS A 15 -4.08 -8.79 14.96
N VAL A 16 -3.86 -8.82 13.64
CA VAL A 16 -4.64 -9.65 12.73
C VAL A 16 -3.81 -10.82 12.19
N PRO A 17 -4.41 -12.01 12.04
CA PRO A 17 -3.70 -13.11 11.43
C PRO A 17 -3.52 -12.83 9.93
N ARG A 18 -2.32 -13.08 9.42
CA ARG A 18 -1.99 -12.97 7.99
C ARG A 18 -1.20 -14.20 7.56
N TRP A 19 -1.50 -14.71 6.38
CA TRP A 19 -0.91 -15.95 5.86
C TRP A 19 0.21 -15.58 4.89
N LEU A 20 1.30 -15.07 5.45
CA LEU A 20 2.36 -14.40 4.71
C LEU A 20 2.93 -15.29 3.58
N THR A 21 3.08 -14.69 2.41
CA THR A 21 3.73 -15.28 1.23
C THR A 21 4.99 -14.52 0.84
N ALA A 22 5.01 -13.20 1.05
CA ALA A 22 6.16 -12.35 0.83
C ALA A 22 6.17 -11.20 1.84
N SER A 23 7.36 -10.65 2.10
CA SER A 23 7.54 -9.47 2.94
C SER A 23 8.79 -8.70 2.55
N HIS A 24 8.79 -7.40 2.77
CA HIS A 24 9.92 -6.52 2.50
C HIS A 24 9.98 -5.39 3.53
N HIS A 25 11.17 -5.15 4.11
CA HIS A 25 11.41 -3.97 4.94
C HIS A 25 11.47 -2.73 4.04
N VAL A 26 10.58 -1.78 4.25
CA VAL A 26 10.47 -0.56 3.43
C VAL A 26 11.40 0.52 3.97
N ASP A 27 11.43 0.64 5.29
CA ASP A 27 12.31 1.48 6.09
C ASP A 27 12.55 0.79 7.45
N PHE A 28 13.03 1.54 8.44
CA PHE A 28 13.38 0.99 9.76
C PHE A 28 12.14 0.47 10.53
N ASP A 29 11.03 1.20 10.45
CA ASP A 29 9.82 0.94 11.24
C ASP A 29 8.69 0.29 10.44
N THR A 30 8.80 0.28 9.12
CA THR A 30 7.74 -0.12 8.20
C THR A 30 8.11 -1.39 7.44
N MET A 31 7.19 -2.35 7.46
CA MET A 31 7.28 -3.59 6.69
C MET A 31 6.06 -3.70 5.77
N ALA A 32 6.32 -3.97 4.49
CA ALA A 32 5.30 -4.37 3.54
C ALA A 32 5.20 -5.89 3.53
N GLY A 33 3.97 -6.41 3.53
CA GLY A 33 3.70 -7.84 3.48
C GLY A 33 2.65 -8.17 2.44
N ALA A 34 2.64 -9.43 2.06
CA ALA A 34 1.59 -10.01 1.24
C ALA A 34 1.16 -11.37 1.78
N ASP A 35 -0.05 -11.79 1.46
CA ASP A 35 -0.61 -13.06 1.93
C ASP A 35 -1.14 -13.97 0.81
N LYS A 36 -1.40 -15.23 1.18
CA LYS A 36 -1.91 -16.27 0.29
C LYS A 36 -3.30 -15.98 -0.29
N PHE A 37 -4.01 -14.99 0.24
CA PHE A 37 -5.34 -14.59 -0.20
C PHE A 37 -5.27 -13.43 -1.21
N GLY A 38 -4.07 -13.00 -1.60
CA GLY A 38 -3.87 -11.97 -2.61
C GLY A 38 -4.01 -10.55 -2.07
N ASN A 39 -3.73 -10.36 -0.78
CA ASN A 39 -3.65 -9.03 -0.19
C ASN A 39 -2.20 -8.54 -0.13
N VAL A 40 -2.04 -7.22 -0.21
CA VAL A 40 -0.82 -6.50 0.13
C VAL A 40 -1.16 -5.50 1.23
N TYR A 41 -0.26 -5.35 2.19
CA TYR A 41 -0.44 -4.48 3.35
C TYR A 41 0.89 -3.90 3.81
N PHE A 42 0.82 -2.80 4.55
CA PHE A 42 1.98 -2.23 5.23
C PHE A 42 1.64 -2.08 6.70
N VAL A 43 2.56 -2.54 7.54
CA VAL A 43 2.51 -2.34 8.98
C VAL A 43 3.68 -1.49 9.41
N ARG A 44 3.43 -0.61 10.37
CA ARG A 44 4.43 0.31 10.94
C ARG A 44 4.46 0.17 12.45
N LEU A 45 5.64 0.17 13.03
CA LEU A 45 5.80 0.27 14.48
C LEU A 45 5.32 1.66 14.95
N PRO A 46 4.53 1.75 16.04
CA PRO A 46 4.16 3.04 16.61
C PRO A 46 5.40 3.87 16.95
N GLN A 47 5.33 5.19 16.70
CA GLN A 47 6.47 6.09 16.80
C GLN A 47 7.04 6.16 18.22
N ASP A 48 6.16 6.18 19.23
CA ASP A 48 6.52 6.15 20.65
C ASP A 48 7.31 4.89 21.01
N VAL A 49 6.88 3.72 20.52
CA VAL A 49 7.58 2.45 20.74
C VAL A 49 8.94 2.44 20.02
N SER A 50 9.02 3.00 18.82
CA SER A 50 10.29 3.12 18.08
C SER A 50 11.30 3.99 18.85
N GLU A 51 10.88 5.17 19.29
CA GLU A 51 11.69 6.09 20.10
C GLU A 51 12.19 5.44 21.40
N GLU A 52 11.33 4.69 22.10
CA GLU A 52 11.72 3.97 23.31
C GLU A 52 12.81 2.91 23.06
N ILE A 53 12.77 2.24 21.90
CA ILE A 53 13.79 1.25 21.50
C ILE A 53 15.11 1.93 21.14
N GLU A 54 15.06 3.09 20.50
CA GLU A 54 16.26 3.88 20.21
C GLU A 54 16.91 4.43 21.49
N GLU A 55 16.11 4.87 22.46
CA GLU A 55 16.60 5.37 23.75
C GLU A 55 17.14 4.26 24.67
N ASP A 56 16.58 3.04 24.59
CA ASP A 56 17.08 1.85 25.27
C ASP A 56 17.48 0.76 24.26
N PRO A 57 18.65 0.88 23.60
CA PRO A 57 19.15 -0.14 22.68
C PRO A 57 19.43 -1.48 23.37
N THR A 58 19.53 -1.47 24.70
CA THR A 58 19.66 -2.68 25.51
C THR A 58 18.31 -3.34 25.75
N GLY A 59 17.17 -2.75 25.38
CA GLY A 59 15.83 -3.33 25.52
C GLY A 59 15.54 -3.83 26.94
N GLY A 60 16.19 -3.23 27.95
CA GLY A 60 16.09 -3.63 29.35
C GLY A 60 14.68 -3.38 29.88
N LYS A 61 14.02 -2.31 29.42
CA LYS A 61 12.63 -1.99 29.72
C LYS A 61 11.66 -3.02 29.10
N ILE A 62 11.80 -3.27 27.81
CA ILE A 62 10.93 -4.17 27.02
C ILE A 62 10.94 -5.61 27.54
N LYS A 63 12.09 -6.06 28.07
CA LYS A 63 12.27 -7.42 28.61
C LYS A 63 11.24 -7.80 29.67
N TRP A 64 10.72 -6.83 30.42
CA TRP A 64 9.80 -7.07 31.53
C TRP A 64 8.37 -6.65 31.24
N GLU A 65 8.09 -6.19 30.01
CA GLU A 65 6.75 -5.80 29.63
C GLU A 65 5.83 -7.01 29.50
N GLN A 66 4.63 -6.87 30.05
CA GLN A 66 3.62 -7.90 29.95
C GLN A 66 3.03 -7.90 28.54
N GLY A 67 3.04 -9.07 27.90
CA GLY A 67 2.44 -9.26 26.58
C GLY A 67 0.96 -8.85 26.55
N LYS A 68 0.52 -8.30 25.41
CA LYS A 68 -0.88 -7.93 25.15
C LYS A 68 -1.49 -8.92 24.16
N LEU A 69 -2.78 -9.21 24.30
CA LEU A 69 -3.53 -10.09 23.38
C LEU A 69 -2.89 -11.46 23.15
N ASN A 70 -2.34 -12.08 24.21
CA ASN A 70 -1.58 -13.35 24.14
C ASN A 70 -0.37 -13.32 23.19
N GLY A 71 0.21 -12.14 22.94
CA GLY A 71 1.36 -11.95 22.08
C GLY A 71 2.36 -10.95 22.65
N ALA A 72 3.02 -10.21 21.78
CA ALA A 72 4.01 -9.20 22.16
C ALA A 72 3.36 -8.02 22.92
N PRO A 73 4.16 -7.23 23.68
CA PRO A 73 3.63 -6.10 24.44
C PRO A 73 3.18 -4.93 23.57
N ASN A 74 3.77 -4.78 22.37
CA ASN A 74 3.46 -3.70 21.43
C ASN A 74 2.83 -4.26 20.16
N LYS A 75 1.96 -3.46 19.53
CA LYS A 75 1.24 -3.85 18.32
C LYS A 75 1.61 -2.90 17.19
N VAL A 76 1.84 -3.46 16.01
CA VAL A 76 2.08 -2.64 14.81
C VAL A 76 0.77 -2.09 14.25
N ASP A 77 0.84 -0.90 13.69
CA ASP A 77 -0.27 -0.24 13.02
C ASP A 77 -0.32 -0.63 11.55
N GLU A 78 -1.44 -1.17 11.08
CA GLU A 78 -1.69 -1.32 9.65
C GLU A 78 -1.93 0.07 9.05
N ILE A 79 -1.03 0.53 8.16
CA ILE A 79 -1.12 1.85 7.51
C ILE A 79 -1.63 1.75 6.07
N VAL A 80 -1.46 0.61 5.41
CA VAL A 80 -1.90 0.37 4.02
C VAL A 80 -2.52 -1.01 3.94
N GLN A 81 -3.62 -1.13 3.20
CA GLN A 81 -4.29 -2.40 2.95
C GLN A 81 -4.95 -2.39 1.56
N PHE A 82 -4.68 -3.41 0.76
CA PHE A 82 -5.22 -3.52 -0.59
C PHE A 82 -5.34 -4.97 -1.06
N HIS A 83 -6.48 -5.33 -1.64
CA HIS A 83 -6.65 -6.62 -2.29
C HIS A 83 -6.25 -6.55 -3.78
N VAL A 84 -5.13 -7.19 -4.11
CA VAL A 84 -4.63 -7.30 -5.49
C VAL A 84 -5.53 -8.26 -6.29
N GLY A 85 -5.95 -9.35 -5.66
CA GLY A 85 -6.75 -10.41 -6.28
C GLY A 85 -5.95 -11.56 -6.89
N ASP A 86 -4.63 -11.50 -6.79
CA ASP A 86 -3.72 -12.61 -7.06
C ASP A 86 -2.66 -12.70 -5.98
N VAL A 87 -2.15 -13.91 -5.75
CA VAL A 87 -1.20 -14.20 -4.69
C VAL A 87 0.15 -13.61 -5.04
N VAL A 88 0.57 -12.61 -4.28
CA VAL A 88 1.92 -12.02 -4.38
C VAL A 88 2.95 -12.97 -3.79
N THR A 89 4.02 -13.23 -4.52
CA THR A 89 5.08 -14.20 -4.17
C THR A 89 6.43 -13.55 -3.91
N CYS A 90 6.65 -12.33 -4.39
CA CYS A 90 7.86 -11.57 -4.13
C CYS A 90 7.54 -10.07 -4.07
N MET A 91 8.35 -9.35 -3.30
CA MET A 91 8.27 -7.89 -3.15
C MET A 91 9.68 -7.32 -3.12
N GLN A 92 9.90 -6.21 -3.79
CA GLN A 92 11.20 -5.56 -3.87
C GLN A 92 11.03 -4.04 -4.00
N LYS A 93 11.62 -3.28 -3.08
CA LYS A 93 11.76 -1.83 -3.26
C LYS A 93 12.88 -1.57 -4.28
N ALA A 94 12.56 -0.85 -5.34
CA ALA A 94 13.51 -0.56 -6.40
C ALA A 94 13.14 0.72 -7.15
N SER A 95 14.13 1.31 -7.82
CA SER A 95 13.93 2.33 -8.85
C SER A 95 14.12 1.69 -10.22
N MET A 96 13.12 1.80 -11.08
CA MET A 96 13.15 1.19 -12.43
C MET A 96 13.85 2.09 -13.47
N ILE A 97 14.01 3.37 -13.15
CA ILE A 97 14.60 4.39 -14.01
C ILE A 97 15.85 4.94 -13.33
N PRO A 98 16.99 5.09 -14.00
CA PRO A 98 18.17 5.71 -13.41
C PRO A 98 17.86 7.12 -12.87
N GLY A 99 18.00 7.31 -11.55
CA GLY A 99 17.67 8.58 -10.87
C GLY A 99 16.18 8.79 -10.60
N GLY A 100 15.32 7.83 -10.92
CA GLY A 100 13.90 7.85 -10.60
C GLY A 100 13.61 7.54 -9.13
N SER A 101 12.38 7.83 -8.72
CA SER A 101 11.86 7.51 -7.39
C SER A 101 11.71 6.01 -7.17
N GLU A 102 11.93 5.56 -5.94
CA GLU A 102 11.70 4.16 -5.57
C GLU A 102 10.20 3.85 -5.49
N SER A 103 9.84 2.65 -5.95
CA SER A 103 8.51 2.07 -5.81
C SER A 103 8.64 0.67 -5.23
N LEU A 104 7.58 0.17 -4.59
CA LEU A 104 7.54 -1.22 -4.16
C LEU A 104 6.98 -2.07 -5.30
N MET A 105 7.86 -2.83 -5.94
CA MET A 105 7.50 -3.77 -7.00
C MET A 105 7.07 -5.10 -6.38
N TYR A 106 6.10 -5.77 -6.99
CA TYR A 106 5.69 -7.11 -6.58
C TYR A 106 5.40 -8.02 -7.78
N GLY A 107 5.64 -9.32 -7.61
CA GLY A 107 5.29 -10.36 -8.56
C GLY A 107 4.24 -11.30 -7.99
N THR A 108 3.37 -11.83 -8.85
CA THR A 108 2.25 -12.69 -8.46
C THR A 108 2.34 -14.09 -9.06
N VAL A 109 1.56 -15.05 -8.53
CA VAL A 109 1.53 -16.44 -9.00
C VAL A 109 1.07 -16.56 -10.46
N MET A 110 0.09 -15.76 -10.91
CA MET A 110 -0.40 -15.81 -12.29
C MET A 110 0.47 -14.99 -13.27
N GLY A 111 1.59 -14.44 -12.81
CA GLY A 111 2.59 -13.79 -13.65
C GLY A 111 2.43 -12.28 -13.81
N SER A 112 1.50 -11.63 -13.10
CA SER A 112 1.40 -10.17 -13.05
C SER A 112 2.58 -9.57 -12.26
N ILE A 113 3.11 -8.46 -12.75
CA ILE A 113 4.06 -7.59 -12.04
C ILE A 113 3.34 -6.28 -11.77
N GLY A 114 3.26 -5.90 -10.51
CA GLY A 114 2.65 -4.64 -10.08
C GLY A 114 3.62 -3.74 -9.33
N ALA A 115 3.21 -2.49 -9.13
CA ALA A 115 3.97 -1.50 -8.39
C ALA A 115 3.05 -0.73 -7.43
N LEU A 116 3.54 -0.44 -6.24
CA LEU A 116 2.96 0.54 -5.33
C LEU A 116 3.90 1.73 -5.27
N HIS A 117 3.38 2.90 -5.66
CA HIS A 117 4.13 4.14 -5.74
C HIS A 117 3.54 5.16 -4.76
N ALA A 118 4.39 5.76 -3.93
CA ALA A 118 3.96 6.74 -2.94
C ALA A 118 3.78 8.11 -3.58
N PHE A 119 2.63 8.74 -3.36
CA PHE A 119 2.42 10.13 -3.77
C PHE A 119 3.30 11.09 -2.97
N THR A 120 3.81 12.12 -3.64
CA THR A 120 4.67 13.15 -3.03
C THR A 120 3.90 14.40 -2.62
N SER A 121 2.67 14.58 -3.09
CA SER A 121 1.83 15.73 -2.75
C SER A 121 0.43 15.30 -2.33
N ARG A 122 -0.16 16.03 -1.38
CA ARG A 122 -1.55 15.82 -0.97
C ARG A 122 -2.52 16.11 -2.11
N ASP A 123 -2.22 17.12 -2.92
CA ASP A 123 -3.01 17.49 -4.09
C ASP A 123 -3.11 16.33 -5.12
N ASP A 124 -2.04 15.53 -5.26
CA ASP A 124 -2.09 14.33 -6.11
C ASP A 124 -2.96 13.24 -5.49
N VAL A 125 -2.82 12.99 -4.18
CA VAL A 125 -3.69 12.04 -3.46
C VAL A 125 -5.15 12.42 -3.63
N ASP A 126 -5.49 13.68 -3.38
CA ASP A 126 -6.87 14.16 -3.49
C ASP A 126 -7.36 14.06 -4.94
N PHE A 127 -6.56 14.49 -5.93
CA PHE A 127 -6.91 14.35 -7.35
C PHE A 127 -7.19 12.90 -7.76
N PHE A 128 -6.28 11.98 -7.47
CA PHE A 128 -6.41 10.58 -7.87
C PHE A 128 -7.54 9.87 -7.11
N SER A 129 -7.79 10.26 -5.85
CA SER A 129 -8.92 9.72 -5.07
C SER A 129 -10.26 10.11 -5.67
N HIS A 130 -10.41 11.36 -6.10
CA HIS A 130 -11.64 11.80 -6.77
C HIS A 130 -11.77 11.18 -8.16
N LEU A 131 -10.68 11.08 -8.94
CA LEU A 131 -10.69 10.41 -10.23
C LEU A 131 -11.14 8.95 -10.09
N GLU A 132 -10.58 8.19 -9.15
CA GLU A 132 -11.00 6.82 -8.86
C GLU A 132 -12.49 6.76 -8.49
N MET A 133 -12.96 7.67 -7.64
CA MET A 133 -14.38 7.76 -7.27
C MET A 133 -15.29 7.94 -8.49
N HIS A 134 -14.94 8.82 -9.43
CA HIS A 134 -15.72 9.02 -10.66
C HIS A 134 -15.63 7.78 -11.57
N MET A 135 -14.43 7.21 -11.73
CA MET A 135 -14.22 6.01 -12.56
C MET A 135 -15.03 4.82 -12.04
N ARG A 136 -15.18 4.66 -10.73
CA ARG A 136 -16.02 3.61 -10.14
C ARG A 136 -17.49 3.72 -10.53
N GLN A 137 -17.99 4.94 -10.73
CA GLN A 137 -19.39 5.20 -11.07
C GLN A 137 -19.62 5.09 -12.58
N GLU A 138 -18.74 5.69 -13.37
CA GLU A 138 -18.89 5.81 -14.83
C GLU A 138 -18.33 4.61 -15.60
N TYR A 139 -17.44 3.83 -14.96
CA TYR A 139 -16.83 2.62 -15.52
C TYR A 139 -16.88 1.45 -14.51
N PRO A 140 -18.09 0.96 -14.15
CA PRO A 140 -18.21 -0.13 -13.20
C PRO A 140 -17.58 -1.43 -13.73
N PRO A 141 -17.06 -2.30 -12.86
CA PRO A 141 -16.46 -3.57 -13.28
C PRO A 141 -17.41 -4.43 -14.12
N LEU A 142 -16.92 -4.96 -15.24
CA LEU A 142 -17.70 -5.65 -16.27
C LEU A 142 -18.55 -6.82 -15.73
N CYS A 143 -18.04 -7.54 -14.73
CA CYS A 143 -18.71 -8.70 -14.15
C CYS A 143 -19.75 -8.34 -13.06
N GLY A 144 -20.11 -7.05 -12.92
CA GLY A 144 -21.12 -6.59 -11.97
C GLY A 144 -20.67 -6.59 -10.51
N ARG A 145 -19.37 -6.78 -10.24
CA ARG A 145 -18.81 -6.69 -8.89
C ARG A 145 -18.56 -5.22 -8.54
N ASP A 146 -18.91 -4.80 -7.33
CA ASP A 146 -18.51 -3.47 -6.85
C ASP A 146 -16.99 -3.42 -6.65
N HIS A 147 -16.36 -2.36 -7.17
CA HIS A 147 -14.91 -2.19 -7.15
C HIS A 147 -14.35 -2.09 -5.74
N MET A 148 -15.00 -1.33 -4.85
CA MET A 148 -14.53 -1.14 -3.48
C MET A 148 -14.68 -2.43 -2.66
N ALA A 149 -15.78 -3.14 -2.84
CA ALA A 149 -15.99 -4.46 -2.25
C ALA A 149 -14.97 -5.48 -2.76
N TYR A 150 -14.52 -5.38 -4.01
CA TYR A 150 -13.43 -6.20 -4.53
C TYR A 150 -12.08 -5.85 -3.90
N ARG A 151 -11.68 -4.57 -3.92
CA ARG A 151 -10.42 -4.11 -3.30
C ARG A 151 -10.39 -4.27 -1.77
N SER A 152 -11.56 -4.47 -1.16
CA SER A 152 -11.76 -4.74 0.27
C SER A 152 -12.18 -6.19 0.58
N ALA A 153 -11.83 -7.16 -0.27
CA ALA A 153 -12.39 -8.52 -0.19
C ALA A 153 -12.18 -9.23 1.17
N TYR A 154 -11.07 -8.96 1.86
CA TYR A 154 -10.73 -9.56 3.15
C TYR A 154 -10.63 -8.53 4.27
N PHE A 155 -9.98 -7.40 3.97
CA PHE A 155 -9.84 -6.26 4.86
C PHE A 155 -10.21 -5.00 4.08
N PRO A 156 -10.82 -3.98 4.71
CA PRO A 156 -11.13 -2.71 4.08
C PRO A 156 -9.89 -2.09 3.42
N VAL A 157 -10.05 -1.57 2.20
CA VAL A 157 -8.96 -0.83 1.56
C VAL A 157 -8.56 0.37 2.44
N LYS A 158 -7.25 0.61 2.55
CA LYS A 158 -6.70 1.72 3.33
C LYS A 158 -5.53 2.33 2.60
N ASP A 159 -5.61 3.64 2.36
CA ASP A 159 -4.56 4.49 1.79
C ASP A 159 -3.93 3.97 0.50
N VAL A 160 -4.75 3.38 -0.39
CA VAL A 160 -4.37 2.98 -1.76
C VAL A 160 -5.43 3.44 -2.74
N ILE A 161 -4.98 3.96 -3.87
CA ILE A 161 -5.82 4.31 -5.03
C ILE A 161 -5.51 3.31 -6.14
N ASP A 162 -6.55 2.76 -6.77
CA ASP A 162 -6.40 1.80 -7.86
C ASP A 162 -6.02 2.50 -9.18
N GLY A 163 -4.72 2.55 -9.44
CA GLY A 163 -4.15 3.11 -10.67
C GLY A 163 -4.69 2.42 -11.93
N ASP A 164 -4.91 1.11 -11.90
CA ASP A 164 -5.42 0.35 -13.05
C ASP A 164 -6.84 0.79 -13.44
N LEU A 165 -7.66 1.19 -12.45
CA LEU A 165 -8.97 1.77 -12.71
C LEU A 165 -8.85 3.20 -13.25
N CYS A 166 -7.97 4.02 -12.67
CA CYS A 166 -7.74 5.39 -13.13
C CYS A 166 -7.26 5.43 -14.59
N GLU A 167 -6.37 4.50 -14.98
CA GLU A 167 -5.84 4.39 -16.34
C GLU A 167 -6.88 3.98 -17.39
N GLN A 168 -8.10 3.59 -16.99
CA GLN A 168 -9.21 3.32 -17.90
C GLN A 168 -9.94 4.59 -18.36
N PHE A 169 -9.67 5.75 -17.74
CA PHE A 169 -10.23 7.04 -18.13
C PHE A 169 -10.20 7.34 -19.65
N PRO A 170 -9.08 7.10 -20.39
CA PRO A 170 -9.02 7.39 -21.82
C PRO A 170 -9.98 6.53 -22.67
N THR A 171 -10.47 5.41 -22.11
CA THR A 171 -11.39 4.49 -22.81
C THR A 171 -12.85 4.95 -22.73
N LEU A 172 -13.15 5.92 -21.88
CA LEU A 172 -14.49 6.50 -21.77
C LEU A 172 -14.87 7.28 -23.03
N PRO A 173 -16.16 7.35 -23.40
CA PRO A 173 -16.65 8.32 -24.37
C PRO A 173 -16.23 9.74 -24.01
N MET A 174 -15.92 10.57 -25.01
CA MET A 174 -15.43 11.95 -24.81
C MET A 174 -16.36 12.82 -23.95
N ASP A 175 -17.67 12.60 -24.01
CA ASP A 175 -18.63 13.36 -23.20
C ASP A 175 -18.51 13.04 -21.71
N LEU A 176 -18.24 11.77 -21.35
CA LEU A 176 -17.97 11.37 -19.96
C LEU A 176 -16.61 11.86 -19.50
N GLN A 177 -15.59 11.79 -20.36
CA GLN A 177 -14.27 12.37 -20.03
C GLN A 177 -14.37 13.85 -19.70
N ARG A 178 -15.14 14.63 -20.48
CA ARG A 178 -15.40 16.05 -20.22
C ARG A 178 -16.15 16.26 -18.92
N LYS A 179 -17.23 15.50 -18.69
CA LYS A 179 -18.02 15.59 -17.44
C LYS A 179 -17.13 15.40 -16.20
N ILE A 180 -16.33 14.34 -16.17
CA ILE A 180 -15.43 14.05 -15.05
C ILE A 180 -14.36 15.13 -14.94
N ALA A 181 -13.82 15.61 -16.06
CA ALA A 181 -12.82 16.67 -16.05
C ALA A 181 -13.36 17.98 -15.47
N ASP A 182 -14.57 18.37 -15.86
CA ASP A 182 -15.26 19.54 -15.32
C ASP A 182 -15.50 19.40 -13.81
N GLU A 183 -15.90 18.21 -13.32
CA GLU A 183 -16.08 17.93 -11.89
C GLU A 183 -14.76 17.97 -11.09
N LEU A 184 -13.62 17.78 -11.75
CA LEU A 184 -12.28 17.88 -11.18
C LEU A 184 -11.63 19.26 -11.39
N ASP A 185 -12.35 20.23 -11.97
CA ASP A 185 -11.83 21.54 -12.38
C ASP A 185 -10.59 21.43 -13.30
N ARG A 186 -10.63 20.50 -14.26
CA ARG A 186 -9.56 20.20 -15.22
C ARG A 186 -10.09 20.01 -16.64
N THR A 187 -9.17 19.87 -17.58
CA THR A 187 -9.48 19.36 -18.93
C THR A 187 -9.14 17.88 -19.05
N PRO A 188 -9.78 17.12 -19.97
CA PRO A 188 -9.41 15.73 -20.22
C PRO A 188 -7.92 15.56 -20.55
N ALA A 189 -7.34 16.51 -21.30
CA ALA A 189 -5.92 16.49 -21.65
C ALA A 189 -5.01 16.61 -20.42
N GLU A 190 -5.38 17.43 -19.42
CA GLU A 190 -4.62 17.55 -18.17
C GLU A 190 -4.69 16.28 -17.33
N ILE A 191 -5.86 15.62 -17.28
CA ILE A 191 -6.02 14.33 -16.60
C ILE A 191 -5.14 13.27 -17.26
N LEU A 192 -5.20 13.15 -18.59
CA LEU A 192 -4.37 12.21 -19.35
C LEU A 192 -2.89 12.45 -19.11
N LYS A 193 -2.46 13.72 -19.14
CA LYS A 193 -1.09 14.09 -18.84
C LYS A 193 -0.69 13.69 -17.42
N LYS A 194 -1.56 13.91 -16.43
CA LYS A 194 -1.28 13.58 -15.02
C LYS A 194 -1.20 12.07 -14.77
N LEU A 195 -2.04 11.28 -15.45
CA LEU A 195 -1.95 9.81 -15.47
C LEU A 195 -0.60 9.35 -16.06
N GLU A 196 -0.22 9.91 -17.21
CA GLU A 196 1.05 9.60 -17.88
C GLU A 196 2.26 10.00 -17.00
N ASP A 197 2.24 11.19 -16.40
CA ASP A 197 3.29 11.67 -15.51
C ASP A 197 3.44 10.76 -14.27
N ALA A 198 2.33 10.24 -13.72
CA ALA A 198 2.38 9.28 -12.62
C ALA A 198 3.00 7.95 -13.03
N ARG A 199 2.61 7.41 -14.20
CA ARG A 199 3.18 6.17 -14.75
C ARG A 199 4.68 6.31 -15.04
N ASN A 200 5.10 7.44 -15.62
CA ASN A 200 6.50 7.72 -15.96
C ASN A 200 7.42 7.88 -14.73
N LYS A 201 6.86 8.04 -13.52
CA LYS A 201 7.63 7.96 -12.26
C LYS A 201 7.96 6.53 -11.85
N ILE A 202 7.23 5.56 -12.40
CA ILE A 202 7.36 4.13 -12.09
C ILE A 202 8.17 3.41 -13.17
N ILE A 203 7.91 3.68 -14.46
CA ILE A 203 8.54 2.99 -15.61
C ILE A 203 9.00 3.94 -16.71
#